data_AF-A0A7S1EAR3-F1
#
_entry.id   AF-A0A7S1EAR3-F1
#
_cell.length_a   1.000
_cell.length_b   1.000
_cell.length_c   1.000
_cell.angle_alpha   90.00
_cell.angle_beta   90.00
_cell.angle_gamma   90.00
#
_symmetry.space_group_name_H-M   'P 1'
#
loop_
_entity.id
_entity.type
_entity.pdbx_description
1 polymer ?
#
loop_
_entity_poly.entity_id
_entity_poly.type
_entity_poly.pdbx_seq_one_letter_code
_entity_poly.pdbx_strand_id
1 'polypeptide(L)'
;WRINIMSAEESAAKHEQESESVRKLFVEKLDVDAEVADILIAEGFTSLEEVAYVPMQEMLEIEAFDEDTVTELRTRAKDALLTMEIAREEKVEEVSQDLRDLEGVTPELLAKLADGGIHTRDDLADLAVDELVELSGLDEAAARALIIKAREHWFKD
;
A
#
# COMPACT_ATOMS: atom_id res chain seq x y z
N TRP A 1 12.14 -2.89 26.92
CA TRP A 1 11.86 -3.50 25.60
C TRP A 1 10.98 -4.71 25.85
N ARG A 2 9.86 -4.88 25.14
CA ARG A 2 9.07 -6.12 25.19
C ARG A 2 9.61 -7.04 24.09
N ILE A 3 10.27 -8.12 24.48
CA ILE A 3 10.64 -9.17 23.53
C ILE A 3 9.35 -9.96 23.30
N ASN A 4 8.84 -9.91 22.07
CA ASN A 4 7.74 -10.75 21.65
C ASN A 4 8.34 -12.13 21.34
N ILE A 5 8.20 -13.08 22.27
CA ILE A 5 8.69 -14.45 22.08
C ILE A 5 7.55 -15.24 21.44
N MET A 6 7.67 -15.50 20.14
CA MET A 6 6.80 -16.41 19.42
C MET A 6 7.27 -17.86 19.64
N SER A 7 6.33 -18.80 19.68
CA SER A 7 6.66 -20.22 19.67
C SER A 7 7.27 -20.65 18.32
N ALA A 8 7.96 -21.79 18.27
CA ALA A 8 8.50 -22.31 17.02
C ALA A 8 7.41 -22.59 15.97
N GLU A 9 6.23 -23.03 16.40
CA GLU A 9 5.07 -23.25 15.53
C GLU A 9 4.50 -21.93 15.00
N GLU A 10 4.34 -20.90 15.84
CA GLU A 10 3.88 -19.58 15.39
C GLU A 10 4.89 -18.91 14.45
N SER A 11 6.19 -19.08 14.69
CA SER A 11 7.23 -18.56 13.79
C SER A 11 7.19 -19.24 12.43
N ALA A 12 7.01 -20.57 12.40
CA ALA A 12 6.91 -21.32 11.16
C ALA A 12 5.64 -20.93 10.36
N ALA A 13 4.49 -20.85 11.04
CA ALA A 13 3.23 -20.44 10.42
C ALA A 13 3.30 -19.00 9.86
N LYS A 14 3.96 -18.08 10.58
CA LYS A 14 4.15 -16.70 10.10
C LYS A 14 5.03 -16.66 8.84
N HIS A 15 6.12 -17.43 8.82
CA HIS A 15 6.98 -17.50 7.64
C HIS A 15 6.25 -18.08 6.43
N GLU A 16 5.45 -19.13 6.61
CA GLU A 16 4.68 -19.73 5.52
C GLU A 16 3.66 -18.73 4.95
N GLN A 17 2.96 -17.99 5.82
CA GLN A 17 2.03 -16.95 5.42
C GLN A 17 2.73 -15.79 4.68
N GLU A 18 3.91 -15.37 5.16
CA GLU A 18 4.72 -14.34 4.50
C GLU A 18 5.13 -14.82 3.09
N SER A 19 5.66 -16.03 2.95
CA SER A 19 6.02 -16.62 1.65
C SER A 19 4.82 -16.76 0.70
N GLU A 20 3.64 -17.15 1.20
CA GLU A 20 2.43 -17.22 0.38
C GLU A 20 2.00 -15.83 -0.14
N SER A 21 2.08 -14.80 0.72
CA SER A 21 1.74 -13.44 0.34
C SER A 21 2.69 -12.87 -0.73
N VAL A 22 4.00 -13.13 -0.59
CA VAL A 22 5.02 -12.72 -1.56
C VAL A 22 4.86 -13.47 -2.88
N ARG A 23 4.59 -14.78 -2.82
CA ARG A 23 4.32 -15.59 -4.03
C ARG A 23 3.15 -15.01 -4.82
N LYS A 24 2.04 -14.70 -4.13
CA LYS A 24 0.88 -14.10 -4.77
C LYS A 24 1.22 -12.75 -5.39
N LEU A 25 1.98 -11.91 -4.69
CA LEU A 25 2.44 -10.62 -5.21
C LEU A 25 3.22 -10.80 -6.51
N PHE A 26 4.20 -11.70 -6.56
CA PHE A 26 5.02 -11.93 -7.75
C PHE A 26 4.21 -12.50 -8.91
N VAL A 27 3.39 -13.53 -8.67
CA VAL A 27 2.52 -14.10 -9.72
C VAL A 27 1.61 -13.04 -10.31
N GLU A 28 0.97 -12.21 -9.48
CA GLU A 28 0.02 -11.20 -9.94
C GLU A 28 0.70 -10.00 -10.61
N LYS A 29 1.78 -9.49 -10.04
CA LYS A 29 2.38 -8.21 -10.47
C LYS A 29 3.50 -8.37 -11.48
N LEU A 30 4.20 -9.51 -11.48
CA LEU A 30 5.24 -9.81 -12.47
C LEU A 30 4.70 -10.67 -13.63
N ASP A 31 3.45 -11.14 -13.57
CA ASP A 31 2.82 -12.03 -14.57
C ASP A 31 3.67 -13.28 -14.83
N VAL A 32 4.07 -13.94 -13.74
CA VAL A 32 4.89 -15.16 -13.76
C VAL A 32 4.13 -16.32 -13.16
N ASP A 33 4.58 -17.54 -13.43
CA ASP A 33 4.05 -18.72 -12.75
C ASP A 33 4.58 -18.86 -11.32
N ALA A 34 4.01 -19.83 -10.60
CA ALA A 34 4.38 -20.10 -9.21
C ALA A 34 5.81 -20.64 -9.06
N GLU A 35 6.39 -21.25 -10.10
CA GLU A 35 7.75 -21.81 -10.06
C GLU A 35 8.79 -20.67 -10.11
N VAL A 36 8.60 -19.71 -11.01
CA VAL A 36 9.44 -18.50 -11.09
C VAL A 36 9.32 -17.66 -9.81
N ALA A 37 8.10 -17.51 -9.27
CA ALA A 37 7.90 -16.81 -8.01
C ALA A 37 8.63 -17.50 -6.83
N ASP A 38 8.64 -18.84 -6.80
CA ASP A 38 9.33 -19.62 -5.76
C ASP A 38 10.84 -19.51 -5.84
N ILE A 39 11.39 -19.47 -7.05
CA ILE A 39 12.82 -19.22 -7.25
C ILE A 39 13.19 -17.86 -6.65
N LEU A 40 12.44 -16.80 -6.96
CA LEU A 40 12.69 -15.47 -6.39
C LEU A 40 12.63 -15.47 -4.85
N ILE A 41 11.63 -16.13 -4.26
CA ILE A 41 11.50 -16.22 -2.80
C ILE A 41 12.66 -17.02 -2.18
N ALA A 42 13.08 -18.11 -2.81
CA ALA A 42 14.20 -18.93 -2.35
C ALA A 42 15.53 -18.16 -2.34
N GLU A 43 15.69 -17.24 -3.30
CA GLU A 43 16.83 -16.31 -3.39
C GLU A 43 16.68 -15.08 -2.46
N GLY A 44 15.57 -15.00 -1.71
CA GLY A 44 15.36 -13.99 -0.67
C GLY A 44 14.62 -12.73 -1.11
N PHE A 45 14.08 -12.69 -2.33
CA PHE A 45 13.26 -11.56 -2.77
C PHE A 45 11.90 -11.58 -2.08
N THR A 46 11.51 -10.43 -1.54
CA THR A 46 10.27 -10.24 -0.79
C THR A 46 9.39 -9.11 -1.33
N SER A 47 9.90 -8.30 -2.25
CA SER A 47 9.24 -7.12 -2.78
C SER A 47 9.52 -6.88 -4.27
N LEU A 48 8.67 -6.08 -4.92
CA LEU A 48 8.85 -5.70 -6.33
C LEU A 48 10.03 -4.75 -6.51
N GLU A 49 10.33 -3.94 -5.50
CA GLU A 49 11.44 -3.00 -5.47
C GLU A 49 12.78 -3.72 -5.54
N GLU A 50 12.93 -4.81 -4.78
CA GLU A 50 14.13 -5.65 -4.84
C GLU A 50 14.29 -6.21 -6.26
N VAL A 51 13.23 -6.80 -6.82
CA VAL A 51 13.27 -7.32 -8.21
C VAL A 51 13.62 -6.20 -9.21
N ALA A 52 13.07 -4.99 -9.06
CA ALA A 52 13.30 -3.89 -9.99
C ALA A 52 14.73 -3.32 -9.93
N TYR A 53 15.33 -3.25 -8.74
CA TYR A 53 16.50 -2.41 -8.48
C TYR A 53 17.76 -3.16 -8.02
N VAL A 54 17.68 -4.43 -7.64
CA VAL A 54 18.87 -5.26 -7.37
C VAL A 54 19.82 -5.24 -8.59
N PRO A 55 21.16 -5.20 -8.36
CA PRO A 55 22.13 -5.23 -9.45
C PRO A 55 21.88 -6.40 -10.41
N MET A 56 22.01 -6.15 -11.71
CA MET A 56 21.73 -7.18 -12.72
C MET A 56 22.60 -8.42 -12.53
N GLN A 57 23.85 -8.24 -12.10
CA GLN A 57 24.77 -9.32 -11.81
C GLN A 57 24.26 -10.23 -10.68
N GLU A 58 23.66 -9.68 -9.63
CA GLU A 58 23.12 -10.48 -8.51
C GLU A 58 21.92 -11.33 -8.97
N MET A 59 21.05 -10.77 -9.83
CA MET A 59 19.95 -11.56 -10.40
C MET A 59 20.43 -12.65 -11.37
N LEU A 60 21.55 -12.42 -12.06
CA LEU A 60 22.17 -13.40 -12.96
C LEU A 60 22.93 -14.52 -12.22
N GLU A 61 23.12 -14.40 -10.90
CA GLU A 61 23.65 -15.51 -10.08
C GLU A 61 22.59 -16.61 -9.85
N ILE A 62 21.31 -16.31 -10.09
CA ILE A 62 20.21 -17.27 -10.01
C ILE A 62 20.29 -18.20 -11.23
N GLU A 63 20.72 -19.46 -11.02
CA GLU A 63 20.98 -20.42 -12.10
C GLU A 63 19.79 -20.65 -13.05
N ALA A 64 18.57 -20.43 -12.57
CA ALA A 64 17.35 -20.61 -13.34
C ALA A 64 17.02 -19.45 -14.30
N PHE A 65 17.69 -18.30 -14.19
CA PHE A 65 17.41 -17.11 -14.99
C PHE A 65 18.55 -16.77 -15.94
N ASP A 66 18.19 -16.39 -17.17
CA ASP A 66 19.09 -15.80 -18.14
C ASP A 66 18.92 -14.26 -18.19
N GLU A 67 19.79 -13.59 -18.95
CA GLU A 67 19.80 -12.13 -19.07
C GLU A 67 18.48 -11.56 -19.61
N ASP A 68 17.84 -12.28 -20.53
CA ASP A 68 16.55 -11.89 -21.10
C ASP A 68 15.45 -11.98 -20.04
N THR A 69 15.40 -13.09 -19.28
CA THR A 69 14.44 -13.31 -18.19
C THR A 69 14.61 -12.28 -17.09
N VAL A 70 15.85 -12.02 -16.65
CA VAL A 70 16.13 -10.99 -15.63
C VAL A 70 15.69 -9.62 -16.12
N THR A 71 16.01 -9.25 -17.36
CA THR A 71 15.63 -7.96 -17.93
C THR A 71 14.11 -7.80 -18.00
N GLU A 72 13.40 -8.86 -18.38
CA GLU A 72 11.95 -8.88 -18.42
C GLU A 72 11.33 -8.74 -17.02
N LEU A 73 11.77 -9.54 -16.05
CA LEU A 73 11.31 -9.46 -14.66
C LEU A 73 11.49 -8.06 -14.08
N ARG A 74 12.66 -7.46 -14.31
CA ARG A 74 12.95 -6.08 -13.87
C ARG A 74 12.06 -5.05 -14.52
N THR A 75 11.78 -5.21 -15.81
CA THR A 75 10.92 -4.29 -16.56
C THR A 75 9.50 -4.38 -16.02
N ARG A 76 8.95 -5.59 -15.89
CA ARG A 76 7.61 -5.81 -15.34
C ARG A 76 7.49 -5.32 -13.89
N ALA A 77 8.52 -5.51 -13.06
CA ALA A 77 8.55 -4.98 -11.71
C ALA A 77 8.45 -3.45 -11.68
N LYS A 78 9.22 -2.75 -12.53
CA LYS A 78 9.16 -1.29 -12.66
C LYS A 78 7.81 -0.81 -13.17
N ASP A 79 7.25 -1.49 -14.17
CA ASP A 79 5.94 -1.15 -14.73
C ASP A 79 4.82 -1.35 -13.70
N ALA A 80 4.89 -2.43 -12.91
CA ALA A 80 3.95 -2.68 -11.82
C ALA A 80 4.04 -1.60 -10.74
N LEU A 81 5.26 -1.24 -10.31
CA LEU A 81 5.50 -0.16 -9.35
C LEU A 81 4.97 1.19 -9.87
N LEU A 82 5.23 1.52 -11.14
CA LEU A 82 4.70 2.73 -11.75
C LEU A 82 3.18 2.72 -11.79
N THR A 83 2.56 1.60 -12.19
CA THR A 83 1.10 1.47 -12.22
C THR A 83 0.49 1.63 -10.83
N MET A 84 1.14 1.07 -9.80
CA MET A 84 0.71 1.21 -8.41
C MET A 84 0.83 2.66 -7.93
N GLU A 85 1.90 3.37 -8.29
CA GLU A 85 2.06 4.78 -7.95
C GLU A 85 1.05 5.66 -8.68
N ILE A 86 0.78 5.40 -9.97
CA ILE A 86 -0.28 6.09 -10.72
C ILE A 86 -1.64 5.83 -10.08
N ALA A 87 -1.99 4.58 -9.75
CA ALA A 87 -3.26 4.27 -9.12
C ALA A 87 -3.40 4.94 -7.73
N ARG A 88 -2.29 5.08 -7.00
CA ARG A 88 -2.24 5.83 -5.75
C ARG A 88 -2.43 7.32 -6.00
N GLU A 89 -1.76 7.88 -7.00
CA GLU A 89 -1.89 9.28 -7.39
C GLU A 89 -3.30 9.58 -7.89
N GLU A 90 -3.91 8.74 -8.73
CA GLU A 90 -5.29 8.86 -9.20
C GLU A 90 -6.29 8.84 -8.04
N LYS A 91 -6.15 7.89 -7.09
CA LYS A 91 -6.98 7.89 -5.87
C LYS A 91 -6.82 9.17 -5.05
N VAL A 92 -5.62 9.75 -5.02
CA VAL A 92 -5.39 11.03 -4.38
C VAL A 92 -6.00 12.15 -5.24
N GLU A 93 -5.86 12.14 -6.57
CA GLU A 93 -6.45 13.05 -7.56
C GLU A 93 -7.99 13.11 -7.49
N GLU A 94 -8.65 11.98 -7.24
CA GLU A 94 -10.10 11.90 -7.02
C GLU A 94 -10.56 12.73 -5.81
N VAL A 95 -9.68 12.95 -4.83
CA VAL A 95 -10.00 13.74 -3.64
C VAL A 95 -9.80 15.23 -3.90
N SER A 96 -10.80 16.07 -3.62
CA SER A 96 -10.76 17.51 -3.87
C SER A 96 -9.57 18.18 -3.17
N GLN A 97 -8.99 19.20 -3.83
CA GLN A 97 -7.88 19.97 -3.25
C GLN A 97 -8.27 20.58 -1.89
N ASP A 98 -9.51 21.06 -1.75
CA ASP A 98 -10.02 21.60 -0.48
C ASP A 98 -10.03 20.59 0.68
N LEU A 99 -10.14 19.29 0.38
CA LEU A 99 -10.03 18.22 1.37
C LEU A 99 -8.57 17.87 1.67
N ARG A 100 -7.68 17.89 0.66
CA ARG A 100 -6.24 17.67 0.86
C ARG A 100 -5.59 18.76 1.68
N ASP A 101 -5.98 20.00 1.44
CA ASP A 101 -5.46 21.19 2.11
C ASP A 101 -6.10 21.42 3.48
N LEU A 102 -7.07 20.59 3.87
CA LEU A 102 -7.75 20.70 5.16
C LEU A 102 -6.78 20.36 6.29
N GLU A 103 -6.54 21.33 7.17
CA GLU A 103 -5.72 21.16 8.36
C GLU A 103 -6.19 19.95 9.19
N GLY A 104 -5.28 19.00 9.44
CA GLY A 104 -5.58 17.75 10.15
C GLY A 104 -5.80 16.53 9.24
N VAL A 105 -5.83 16.71 7.92
CA VAL A 105 -5.84 15.60 6.96
C VAL A 105 -4.40 15.23 6.58
N THR A 106 -3.99 14.00 6.89
CA THR A 106 -2.70 13.43 6.45
C THR A 106 -2.89 12.55 5.21
N PRO A 107 -1.82 12.23 4.45
CA PRO A 107 -1.92 11.33 3.30
C PRO A 107 -2.53 9.95 3.64
N GLU A 108 -2.22 9.41 4.82
CA GLU A 108 -2.77 8.14 5.29
C GLU A 108 -4.26 8.25 5.61
N LEU A 109 -4.70 9.38 6.17
CA LEU A 109 -6.12 9.64 6.42
C LEU A 109 -6.88 9.87 5.11
N LEU A 110 -6.29 10.60 4.17
CA LEU A 110 -6.84 10.87 2.85
C LEU A 110 -7.12 9.55 2.09
N ALA A 111 -6.18 8.60 2.14
CA ALA A 111 -6.36 7.29 1.52
C ALA A 111 -7.55 6.53 2.12
N LYS A 112 -7.70 6.54 3.45
CA LYS A 112 -8.85 5.91 4.13
C LYS A 112 -10.18 6.57 3.76
N LEU A 113 -10.21 7.91 3.71
CA LEU A 113 -11.37 8.68 3.28
C LEU A 113 -11.77 8.34 1.84
N ALA A 114 -10.79 8.32 0.93
CA ALA A 114 -11.01 7.95 -0.47
C ALA A 114 -11.56 6.52 -0.62
N ASP A 115 -10.98 5.55 0.10
CA ASP A 115 -11.45 4.16 0.11
C ASP A 115 -12.87 4.03 0.69
N GLY A 116 -13.28 4.94 1.58
CA GLY A 116 -14.64 5.06 2.10
C GLY A 116 -15.60 5.91 1.25
N GLY A 117 -15.18 6.34 0.05
CA GLY A 117 -16.01 7.13 -0.87
C GLY A 117 -16.14 8.61 -0.51
N ILE A 118 -15.25 9.12 0.34
CA ILE A 118 -15.24 10.53 0.78
C ILE A 118 -14.20 11.27 -0.03
N HIS A 119 -14.67 11.97 -1.06
CA HIS A 119 -13.81 12.58 -2.08
C HIS A 119 -13.76 14.10 -1.96
N THR A 120 -14.69 14.73 -1.28
CA THR A 120 -14.72 16.20 -1.15
C THR A 120 -14.72 16.65 0.31
N ARG A 121 -14.37 17.92 0.52
CA ARG A 121 -14.49 18.57 1.82
C ARG A 121 -15.94 18.53 2.33
N ASP A 122 -16.91 18.60 1.43
CA ASP A 122 -18.33 18.50 1.75
C ASP A 122 -18.71 17.09 2.19
N ASP A 123 -18.23 16.04 1.51
CA ASP A 123 -18.47 14.65 1.92
C ASP A 123 -17.96 14.42 3.35
N LEU A 124 -16.76 14.93 3.69
CA LEU A 124 -16.23 14.87 5.05
C LEU A 124 -17.06 15.71 6.04
N ALA A 125 -17.58 16.86 5.60
CA ALA A 125 -18.43 17.72 6.43
C ALA A 125 -19.81 17.09 6.71
N ASP A 126 -20.32 16.25 5.81
CA ASP A 126 -21.60 15.56 5.96
C ASP A 126 -21.52 14.31 6.86
N LEU A 127 -20.32 13.75 7.06
CA LEU A 127 -20.14 12.57 7.92
C LEU A 127 -20.62 12.77 9.36
N ALA A 128 -21.11 11.68 9.94
CA ALA A 128 -21.29 11.55 11.38
C ALA A 128 -19.94 11.23 12.07
N VAL A 129 -19.83 11.57 13.36
CA VAL A 129 -18.58 11.40 14.12
C VAL A 129 -18.23 9.92 14.27
N ASP A 130 -19.23 9.08 14.53
CA ASP A 130 -19.10 7.62 14.63
C ASP A 130 -18.67 6.98 13.31
N GLU A 131 -19.22 7.42 12.18
CA GLU A 131 -18.80 6.97 10.85
C GLU A 131 -17.32 7.29 10.57
N LEU A 132 -16.88 8.51 10.88
CA LEU A 132 -15.49 8.90 10.70
C LEU A 132 -14.55 8.14 11.64
N VAL A 133 -14.95 7.90 12.90
CA VAL A 133 -14.16 7.09 13.84
C VAL A 133 -13.96 5.67 13.31
N GLU A 134 -15.04 5.05 12.83
CA GLU A 134 -15.00 3.68 12.28
C GLU A 134 -14.09 3.59 11.05
N LEU A 135 -14.20 4.56 10.13
CA LEU A 135 -13.44 4.59 8.89
C LEU A 135 -11.95 4.94 9.11
N SER A 136 -11.65 5.92 9.95
CA SER A 136 -10.30 6.47 10.09
C SER A 136 -9.47 5.83 11.21
N GLY A 137 -10.14 5.30 12.24
CA GLY A 137 -9.51 4.87 13.49
C GLY A 137 -9.07 6.03 14.40
N LEU A 138 -9.51 7.26 14.12
CA LEU A 138 -9.32 8.41 15.00
C LEU A 138 -10.15 8.26 16.28
N ASP A 139 -9.76 8.93 17.35
CA ASP A 139 -10.64 9.09 18.52
C ASP A 139 -11.80 10.05 18.23
N GLU A 140 -12.87 9.96 19.03
CA GLU A 140 -14.09 10.74 18.84
C GLU A 140 -13.84 12.26 18.86
N ALA A 141 -12.89 12.72 19.68
CA ALA A 141 -12.59 14.15 19.79
C ALA A 141 -11.87 14.66 18.53
N ALA A 142 -10.89 13.91 18.02
CA ALA A 142 -10.20 14.20 16.78
C ALA A 142 -11.14 14.15 15.57
N ALA A 143 -11.98 13.12 15.47
CA ALA A 143 -12.97 12.99 14.41
C ALA A 143 -13.97 14.16 14.41
N ARG A 144 -14.50 14.52 15.60
CA ARG A 144 -15.40 15.66 15.75
C ARG A 144 -14.73 16.98 15.35
N ALA A 145 -13.48 17.20 15.78
CA ALA A 145 -12.74 18.41 15.43
C ALA A 145 -12.53 18.53 13.92
N LEU A 146 -12.20 17.41 13.26
CA LEU A 146 -11.99 17.37 11.82
C LEU A 146 -13.27 17.64 11.02
N ILE A 147 -14.41 17.07 11.42
CA ILE A 147 -15.72 17.34 10.78
C ILE A 147 -16.11 18.82 10.95
N ILE A 148 -15.91 19.39 12.14
CA ILE A 148 -16.18 20.82 12.37
C ILE A 148 -15.26 21.69 11.49
N LYS A 149 -13.98 21.33 11.38
CA LYS A 149 -13.02 22.01 10.49
C LYS A 149 -13.48 21.95 9.03
N ALA A 150 -13.94 20.78 8.58
CA ALA A 150 -14.51 20.62 7.24
C ALA A 150 -15.70 21.57 7.04
N ARG A 151 -16.62 21.65 8.00
CA ARG A 151 -17.80 22.54 7.96
C ARG A 151 -17.50 24.04 8.06
N GLU A 152 -16.30 24.47 8.48
CA GLU A 152 -16.00 25.90 8.65
C GLU A 152 -16.31 26.75 7.42
N HIS A 153 -16.16 26.19 6.21
CA HIS A 153 -16.42 26.93 4.98
C HIS A 153 -17.90 27.19 4.71
N TRP A 154 -18.82 26.36 5.25
CA TRP A 154 -20.27 26.63 5.19
C TRP A 154 -20.68 27.84 6.02
N PHE A 155 -19.81 28.27 6.95
CA PHE A 155 -20.04 29.39 7.86
C PHE A 155 -19.18 30.61 7.50
N LYS A 156 -18.41 30.55 6.42
CA LYS A 156 -17.63 31.68 5.88
C LYS A 156 -18.36 32.16 4.62
N ASP A 157 -19.02 33.31 4.75
CA ASP A 157 -19.64 34.05 3.62
C ASP A 157 -18.57 34.58 2.64
#